data_AF-A0A1B8UW26-F1
#
_entry.id   AF-A0A1B8UW26-F1
#
_cell.length_a   1.000
_cell.length_b   1.000
_cell.length_c   1.000
_cell.angle_alpha   90.00
_cell.angle_beta   90.00
_cell.angle_gamma   90.00
#
_symmetry.space_group_name_H-M   'P 1'
#
loop_
_entity.id
_entity.type
_entity.pdbx_description
1 polymer ?
#
loop_
_entity_poly.entity_id
_entity_poly.type
_entity_poly.pdbx_seq_one_letter_code
_entity_poly.pdbx_strand_id
1 'polypeptide(L)'
;MEAKEIIRNIEAFRNSKALWKEFEYEDSDANYWKRYAAAIALQYDWREEDYDFIRYLMENEVESRIHDSFQGYGDSLLLLSYLLAKFRKLENVWIFEKAKSANFDTYCGYFDEFIFSVGVEQTCTYIEEVGLTESNSYLYERKDKLRTLYTEQDIESFMQRMALWFPDSIDKESTDSLLSRAIDFKDDEEAARLFAILEQDAEASTTTIYYRAKEIGNYEKAIYYKQKELDSINDPRDMASALLDITELRVMNNDYAEAYETAQLWEQLLSQFDSWQETGLGRSMCEAWFDICLGLSKEQKMTTALLCYENGKWMISRTNACYLNLLKKAYACSEVLQKKKDMRFYKMKLVKEKKKINRIKRR
;
A
#
# COMPACT_ATOMS: atom_id res chain seq x y z
N MET A 1 -1.19 12.39 -20.19
CA MET A 1 -1.15 11.11 -20.91
C MET A 1 -1.47 10.03 -19.92
N GLU A 2 -2.41 9.16 -20.28
CA GLU A 2 -2.78 8.00 -19.46
C GLU A 2 -1.74 6.88 -19.59
N ALA A 3 -1.69 5.96 -18.62
CA ALA A 3 -0.72 4.86 -18.62
C ALA A 3 -0.74 4.03 -19.91
N LYS A 4 -1.93 3.73 -20.45
CA LYS A 4 -2.11 3.03 -21.73
C LYS A 4 -1.50 3.77 -22.92
N GLU A 5 -1.54 5.11 -22.91
CA GLU A 5 -0.95 5.93 -23.96
C GLU A 5 0.58 5.91 -23.88
N ILE A 6 1.14 5.93 -22.67
CA ILE A 6 2.59 5.80 -22.47
C ILE A 6 3.08 4.46 -23.02
N ILE A 7 2.44 3.36 -22.63
CA ILE A 7 2.82 2.01 -23.05
C ILE A 7 2.78 1.89 -24.59
N ARG A 8 1.71 2.37 -25.23
CA ARG A 8 1.57 2.31 -26.70
C ARG A 8 2.57 3.17 -27.46
N ASN A 9 3.07 4.24 -26.84
CA ASN A 9 3.96 5.21 -27.48
C ASN A 9 5.41 5.12 -26.98
N ILE A 10 5.82 4.01 -26.35
CA ILE A 10 7.17 3.86 -25.78
C ILE A 10 8.28 4.13 -26.80
N GLU A 11 8.06 3.74 -28.07
CA GLU A 11 9.01 3.98 -29.16
C GLU A 11 9.22 5.47 -29.48
N ALA A 12 8.19 6.31 -29.30
CA ALA A 12 8.33 7.75 -29.47
C ALA A 12 9.23 8.36 -28.39
N PHE A 13 9.11 7.87 -27.14
CA PHE A 13 9.93 8.32 -26.02
C PHE A 13 11.40 7.87 -26.16
N ARG A 14 11.65 6.66 -26.65
CA ARG A 14 13.01 6.21 -27.00
C ARG A 14 13.70 7.14 -27.99
N ASN A 15 12.97 7.54 -29.03
CA ASN A 15 13.51 8.31 -30.14
C ASN A 15 13.61 9.82 -29.86
N SER A 16 13.12 10.31 -28.72
CA SER A 16 13.10 11.75 -28.44
C SER A 16 13.33 12.06 -26.97
N LYS A 17 14.58 12.42 -26.63
CA LYS A 17 14.95 12.94 -25.29
C LYS A 17 14.13 14.16 -24.88
N ALA A 18 13.63 14.95 -25.82
CA ALA A 18 12.78 16.11 -25.54
C ALA A 18 11.42 15.72 -24.93
N LEU A 19 10.96 14.48 -25.13
CA LEU A 19 9.74 13.96 -24.52
C LEU A 19 9.96 13.42 -23.11
N TRP A 20 11.21 13.26 -22.66
CA TRP A 20 11.50 12.69 -21.35
C TRP A 20 10.99 13.55 -20.20
N LYS A 21 10.88 14.87 -20.43
CA LYS A 21 10.25 15.82 -19.49
C LYS A 21 8.84 15.40 -19.02
N GLU A 22 8.13 14.57 -19.79
CA GLU A 22 6.81 14.06 -19.40
C GLU A 22 6.85 13.15 -18.16
N PHE A 23 8.04 12.63 -17.83
CA PHE A 23 8.30 11.73 -16.72
C PHE A 23 9.00 12.42 -15.54
N GLU A 24 9.37 13.70 -15.71
CA GLU A 24 10.14 14.44 -14.72
C GLU A 24 9.40 14.48 -13.38
N TYR A 25 10.14 14.33 -12.29
CA TYR A 25 9.59 14.53 -10.96
C TYR A 25 9.16 16.00 -10.78
N GLU A 26 8.00 16.19 -10.15
CA GLU A 26 7.46 17.51 -9.79
C GLU A 26 6.96 17.46 -8.34
N ASP A 27 6.85 18.60 -7.67
CA ASP A 27 6.24 18.67 -6.33
C ASP A 27 4.80 18.11 -6.39
N SER A 28 4.50 17.06 -5.60
CA SER A 28 3.31 16.18 -5.62
C SER A 28 3.33 14.96 -6.56
N ASP A 29 4.39 14.82 -7.35
CA ASP A 29 4.73 13.70 -8.23
C ASP A 29 3.57 13.10 -9.03
N ALA A 30 2.83 13.96 -9.74
CA ALA A 30 1.78 13.52 -10.66
C ALA A 30 2.28 12.57 -11.77
N ASN A 31 3.60 12.54 -12.02
CA ASN A 31 4.22 11.76 -13.08
C ASN A 31 4.68 10.36 -12.66
N TYR A 32 4.51 9.96 -11.37
CA TYR A 32 4.83 8.60 -10.89
C TYR A 32 4.24 7.50 -11.78
N TRP A 33 2.93 7.56 -12.04
CA TRP A 33 2.25 6.53 -12.83
C TRP A 33 2.70 6.49 -14.29
N LYS A 34 3.18 7.62 -14.84
CA LYS A 34 3.77 7.65 -16.17
C LYS A 34 5.11 6.91 -16.18
N ARG A 35 5.96 7.13 -15.17
CA ARG A 35 7.23 6.41 -15.03
C ARG A 35 7.00 4.92 -14.85
N TYR A 36 6.02 4.53 -14.03
CA TYR A 36 5.68 3.11 -13.86
C TYR A 36 5.18 2.47 -15.15
N ALA A 37 4.29 3.15 -15.89
CA ALA A 37 3.80 2.68 -17.18
C ALA A 37 4.94 2.53 -18.22
N ALA A 38 5.88 3.48 -18.26
CA ALA A 38 7.07 3.39 -19.11
C ALA A 38 7.96 2.21 -18.70
N ALA A 39 8.18 2.01 -17.40
CA ALA A 39 8.98 0.90 -16.87
C ALA A 39 8.39 -0.46 -17.28
N ILE A 40 7.06 -0.64 -17.22
CA ILE A 40 6.38 -1.86 -17.67
C ILE A 40 6.54 -2.06 -19.19
N ALA A 41 6.40 -1.01 -19.99
CA ALA A 41 6.60 -1.11 -21.43
C ALA A 41 8.05 -1.52 -21.77
N LEU A 42 9.03 -0.95 -21.05
CA LEU A 42 10.44 -1.29 -21.18
C LEU A 42 10.77 -2.68 -20.64
N GLN A 43 10.02 -3.21 -19.68
CA GLN A 43 10.19 -4.57 -19.16
C GLN A 43 10.00 -5.61 -20.27
N TYR A 44 8.94 -5.47 -21.06
CA TYR A 44 8.57 -6.44 -22.11
C TYR A 44 9.32 -6.30 -23.43
N ASP A 45 9.96 -5.16 -23.63
CA ASP A 45 10.71 -4.85 -24.84
C ASP A 45 12.05 -4.19 -24.47
N TRP A 46 12.75 -4.74 -23.47
CA TRP A 46 14.00 -4.15 -22.98
C TRP A 46 15.09 -4.21 -24.05
N ARG A 47 15.81 -3.09 -24.29
CA ARG A 47 16.90 -3.02 -25.26
C ARG A 47 18.16 -2.36 -24.66
N GLU A 48 19.33 -2.69 -25.21
CA GLU A 48 20.61 -2.12 -24.77
C GLU A 48 20.67 -0.59 -24.96
N GLU A 49 19.95 -0.07 -25.97
CA GLU A 49 19.86 1.36 -26.25
C GLU A 49 19.00 2.14 -25.24
N ASP A 50 18.21 1.44 -24.41
CA ASP A 50 17.32 2.05 -23.42
C ASP A 50 18.05 2.59 -22.19
N TYR A 51 19.37 2.35 -22.06
CA TYR A 51 20.15 2.67 -20.86
C TYR A 51 19.93 4.11 -20.37
N ASP A 52 20.11 5.11 -21.26
CA ASP A 52 19.99 6.52 -20.87
C ASP A 52 18.55 6.84 -20.43
N PHE A 53 17.54 6.24 -21.06
CA PHE A 53 16.15 6.51 -20.75
C PHE A 53 15.74 5.86 -19.43
N ILE A 54 16.07 4.58 -19.22
CA ILE A 54 15.84 3.87 -17.95
C ILE A 54 16.55 4.58 -16.81
N ARG A 55 17.80 5.02 -17.02
CA ARG A 55 18.54 5.80 -16.04
C ARG A 55 17.82 7.12 -15.72
N TYR A 56 17.35 7.86 -16.72
CA TYR A 56 16.58 9.09 -16.50
C TYR A 56 15.31 8.84 -15.67
N LEU A 57 14.56 7.77 -15.98
CA LEU A 57 13.37 7.39 -15.21
C LEU A 57 13.74 7.04 -13.76
N MET A 58 14.83 6.30 -13.56
CA MET A 58 15.33 5.92 -12.24
C MET A 58 15.77 7.16 -11.42
N GLU A 59 16.46 8.12 -12.02
CA GLU A 59 16.88 9.36 -11.35
C GLU A 59 15.66 10.13 -10.83
N ASN A 60 14.57 10.17 -11.60
CA ASN A 60 13.32 10.82 -11.19
C ASN A 60 12.53 10.03 -10.13
N GLU A 61 12.55 8.69 -10.16
CA GLU A 61 11.98 7.90 -9.06
C GLU A 61 12.74 8.09 -7.75
N VAL A 62 14.08 8.15 -7.80
CA VAL A 62 14.89 8.43 -6.61
C VAL A 62 14.55 9.81 -6.05
N GLU A 63 14.44 10.82 -6.92
CA GLU A 63 14.08 12.17 -6.48
C GLU A 63 12.69 12.24 -5.86
N SER A 64 11.74 11.50 -6.44
CA SER A 64 10.41 11.32 -5.85
C SER A 64 10.48 10.74 -4.44
N ARG A 65 11.26 9.67 -4.23
CA ARG A 65 11.39 9.03 -2.91
C ARG A 65 12.09 9.91 -1.87
N ILE A 66 13.02 10.77 -2.27
CA ILE A 66 13.68 11.74 -1.39
C ILE A 66 12.69 12.77 -0.85
N HIS A 67 11.74 13.19 -1.69
CA HIS A 67 10.77 14.24 -1.37
C HIS A 67 9.40 13.71 -0.95
N ASP A 68 9.20 12.40 -0.94
CA ASP A 68 7.94 11.79 -0.55
C ASP A 68 7.67 12.01 0.94
N SER A 69 6.54 12.67 1.22
CA SER A 69 6.06 12.87 2.60
C SER A 69 5.50 11.59 3.23
N PHE A 70 5.27 10.55 2.43
CA PHE A 70 4.79 9.24 2.83
C PHE A 70 5.90 8.19 2.71
N GLN A 71 5.82 7.19 3.57
CA GLN A 71 6.78 6.11 3.70
C GLN A 71 6.43 4.99 2.69
N GLY A 72 7.41 4.61 1.86
CA GLY A 72 7.35 3.49 0.90
C GLY A 72 8.45 3.61 -0.17
N TYR A 73 8.68 2.55 -0.96
CA TYR A 73 9.60 2.61 -2.10
C TYR A 73 8.97 2.35 -3.49
N GLY A 74 7.76 1.76 -3.56
CA GLY A 74 6.94 1.63 -4.77
C GLY A 74 7.47 0.65 -5.83
N ASP A 75 6.56 0.02 -6.58
CA ASP A 75 6.91 -0.97 -7.61
C ASP A 75 7.69 -0.37 -8.78
N SER A 76 7.44 0.91 -9.10
CA SER A 76 8.16 1.65 -10.14
C SER A 76 9.66 1.69 -9.89
N LEU A 77 10.08 2.03 -8.66
CA LEU A 77 11.49 2.08 -8.27
C LEU A 77 12.13 0.70 -8.41
N LEU A 78 11.46 -0.34 -7.90
CA LEU A 78 11.98 -1.70 -7.90
C LEU A 78 12.15 -2.25 -9.33
N LEU A 79 11.17 -2.02 -10.21
CA LEU A 79 11.24 -2.42 -11.61
C LEU A 79 12.34 -1.65 -12.35
N LEU A 80 12.40 -0.32 -12.22
CA LEU A 80 13.45 0.48 -12.86
C LEU A 80 14.85 0.11 -12.37
N SER A 81 15.01 -0.21 -11.08
CA SER A 81 16.27 -0.72 -10.55
C SER A 81 16.69 -2.02 -11.21
N TYR A 82 15.75 -2.96 -11.36
CA TYR A 82 16.01 -4.22 -12.05
C TYR A 82 16.40 -4.00 -13.52
N LEU A 83 15.64 -3.18 -14.26
CA LEU A 83 15.93 -2.89 -15.66
C LEU A 83 17.29 -2.19 -15.83
N LEU A 84 17.67 -1.32 -14.89
CA LEU A 84 18.97 -0.64 -14.90
C LEU A 84 20.12 -1.59 -14.51
N ALA A 85 19.88 -2.52 -13.59
CA ALA A 85 20.87 -3.52 -13.16
C ALA A 85 21.23 -4.51 -14.28
N LYS A 86 20.32 -4.77 -15.22
CA LYS A 86 20.59 -5.64 -16.39
C LYS A 86 21.74 -5.16 -17.27
N PHE A 87 22.02 -3.85 -17.32
CA PHE A 87 23.13 -3.29 -18.09
C PHE A 87 24.52 -3.58 -17.48
N ARG A 88 24.58 -4.05 -16.22
CA ARG A 88 25.82 -4.40 -15.50
C ARG A 88 26.92 -3.31 -15.58
N LYS A 89 26.55 -2.04 -15.41
CA LYS A 89 27.48 -0.89 -15.40
C LYS A 89 27.87 -0.48 -13.99
N LEU A 90 29.17 -0.30 -13.74
CA LEU A 90 29.74 0.02 -12.42
C LEU A 90 29.24 1.38 -11.91
N GLU A 91 29.04 2.34 -12.79
CA GLU A 91 28.58 3.69 -12.44
C GLU A 91 27.16 3.70 -11.84
N ASN A 92 26.38 2.62 -12.04
CA ASN A 92 25.05 2.50 -11.45
C ASN A 92 25.09 2.28 -9.93
N VAL A 93 26.25 1.93 -9.35
CA VAL A 93 26.43 1.78 -7.90
C VAL A 93 25.91 3.01 -7.14
N TRP A 94 26.14 4.20 -7.69
CA TRP A 94 25.81 5.47 -7.04
C TRP A 94 24.32 5.78 -7.07
N ILE A 95 23.61 5.43 -8.14
CA ILE A 95 22.16 5.65 -8.19
C ILE A 95 21.41 4.62 -7.32
N PHE A 96 21.91 3.39 -7.21
CA PHE A 96 21.35 2.40 -6.30
C PHE A 96 21.62 2.74 -4.84
N GLU A 97 22.79 3.27 -4.50
CA GLU A 97 23.05 3.79 -3.15
C GLU A 97 22.12 4.96 -2.83
N LYS A 98 21.96 5.93 -3.74
CA LYS A 98 20.99 7.01 -3.56
C LYS A 98 19.56 6.50 -3.38
N ALA A 99 19.14 5.51 -4.17
CA ALA A 99 17.83 4.88 -4.02
C ALA A 99 17.68 4.24 -2.64
N LYS A 100 18.68 3.48 -2.18
CA LYS A 100 18.71 2.88 -0.83
C LYS A 100 18.58 3.96 0.24
N SER A 101 19.27 5.07 0.09
CA SER A 101 19.35 6.15 1.08
C SER A 101 18.26 7.23 0.95
N ALA A 102 17.32 7.09 0.01
CA ALA A 102 16.37 8.16 -0.33
C ALA A 102 15.43 8.55 0.81
N ASN A 103 14.88 7.57 1.54
CA ASN A 103 14.07 7.78 2.73
C ASN A 103 14.20 6.60 3.73
N PHE A 104 13.46 6.65 4.82
CA PHE A 104 13.50 5.61 5.86
C PHE A 104 13.10 4.23 5.32
N ASP A 105 12.06 4.15 4.50
CA ASP A 105 11.52 2.89 3.98
C ASP A 105 12.42 2.28 2.93
N THR A 106 13.03 3.08 2.06
CA THR A 106 14.06 2.59 1.14
C THR A 106 15.27 2.08 1.93
N TYR A 107 15.70 2.81 2.95
CA TYR A 107 16.86 2.42 3.77
C TYR A 107 16.61 1.07 4.45
N CYS A 108 15.39 0.80 4.92
CA CYS A 108 15.02 -0.47 5.53
C CYS A 108 14.69 -1.59 4.53
N GLY A 109 13.99 -1.28 3.43
CA GLY A 109 13.30 -2.29 2.60
C GLY A 109 13.78 -2.43 1.15
N TYR A 110 14.50 -1.45 0.59
CA TYR A 110 15.05 -1.56 -0.76
C TYR A 110 16.21 -2.57 -0.82
N PHE A 111 16.26 -3.39 -1.87
CA PHE A 111 17.31 -4.41 -2.07
C PHE A 111 18.66 -3.74 -2.37
N ASP A 112 19.59 -3.81 -1.44
CA ASP A 112 20.94 -3.28 -1.63
C ASP A 112 21.80 -4.22 -2.50
N GLU A 113 21.34 -5.43 -2.80
CA GLU A 113 21.95 -6.31 -3.81
C GLU A 113 22.08 -5.62 -5.19
N PHE A 114 21.20 -4.67 -5.53
CA PHE A 114 21.32 -3.89 -6.78
C PHE A 114 22.64 -3.11 -6.88
N ILE A 115 23.16 -2.61 -5.76
CA ILE A 115 24.44 -1.88 -5.69
C ILE A 115 25.57 -2.76 -6.24
N PHE A 116 25.50 -4.07 -5.99
CA PHE A 116 26.48 -5.07 -6.41
C PHE A 116 26.07 -5.77 -7.72
N SER A 117 25.17 -5.19 -8.51
CA SER A 117 24.66 -5.81 -9.72
C SER A 117 25.72 -6.13 -10.77
N VAL A 118 26.95 -5.59 -10.73
CA VAL A 118 28.04 -6.00 -11.65
C VAL A 118 28.84 -7.20 -11.12
N GLY A 119 28.63 -7.57 -9.86
CA GLY A 119 29.42 -8.53 -9.10
C GLY A 119 30.11 -7.86 -7.92
N VAL A 120 30.26 -8.60 -6.81
CA VAL A 120 30.77 -8.06 -5.54
C VAL A 120 32.21 -7.56 -5.70
N GLU A 121 33.08 -8.38 -6.30
CA GLU A 121 34.51 -8.06 -6.44
C GLU A 121 34.73 -6.80 -7.31
N GLN A 122 34.02 -6.71 -8.43
CA GLN A 122 34.16 -5.59 -9.36
C GLN A 122 33.61 -4.29 -8.76
N THR A 123 32.45 -4.36 -8.12
CA THR A 123 31.86 -3.20 -7.44
C THR A 123 32.76 -2.71 -6.30
N CYS A 124 33.30 -3.61 -5.46
CA CYS A 124 34.17 -3.20 -4.35
C CYS A 124 35.46 -2.57 -4.85
N THR A 125 36.11 -3.16 -5.85
CA THR A 125 37.33 -2.59 -6.45
C THR A 125 37.06 -1.21 -7.03
N TYR A 126 35.96 -1.03 -7.76
CA TYR A 126 35.55 0.28 -8.29
C TYR A 126 35.32 1.33 -7.17
N ILE A 127 34.65 0.95 -6.08
CA ILE A 127 34.42 1.81 -4.93
C ILE A 127 35.74 2.22 -4.26
N GLU A 128 36.69 1.29 -4.13
CA GLU A 128 38.02 1.54 -3.56
C GLU A 128 38.83 2.51 -4.44
N GLU A 129 38.74 2.41 -5.76
CA GLU A 129 39.41 3.29 -6.72
C GLU A 129 38.83 4.71 -6.74
N VAL A 130 37.49 4.83 -6.75
CA VAL A 130 36.80 6.13 -6.79
C VAL A 130 36.80 6.81 -5.42
N GLY A 131 36.76 6.02 -4.35
CA GLY A 131 36.71 6.48 -2.96
C GLY A 131 35.28 6.73 -2.47
N LEU A 132 35.04 6.39 -1.19
CA LEU A 132 33.80 6.69 -0.48
C LEU A 132 33.91 7.97 0.32
N THR A 133 32.82 8.72 0.37
CA THR A 133 32.66 9.86 1.28
C THR A 133 31.46 9.67 2.19
N GLU A 134 31.32 10.50 3.22
CA GLU A 134 30.18 10.47 4.14
C GLU A 134 28.84 10.76 3.45
N SER A 135 28.84 11.34 2.23
CA SER A 135 27.61 11.52 1.46
C SER A 135 27.05 10.21 0.89
N ASN A 136 27.84 9.14 0.84
CA ASN A 136 27.39 7.80 0.45
C ASN A 136 26.99 7.00 1.70
N SER A 137 26.00 7.49 2.44
CA SER A 137 25.72 7.09 3.83
C SER A 137 25.64 5.57 4.02
N TYR A 138 24.87 4.88 3.17
CA TYR A 138 24.68 3.42 3.29
C TYR A 138 25.99 2.64 3.16
N LEU A 139 26.80 2.97 2.14
CA LEU A 139 28.06 2.30 1.84
C LEU A 139 29.16 2.71 2.82
N TYR A 140 29.19 3.99 3.22
CA TYR A 140 30.19 4.51 4.14
C TYR A 140 30.08 3.84 5.52
N GLU A 141 28.86 3.64 6.02
CA GLU A 141 28.58 2.88 7.26
C GLU A 141 29.06 1.42 7.21
N ARG A 142 29.18 0.85 6.01
CA ARG A 142 29.50 -0.56 5.75
C ARG A 142 30.86 -0.77 5.08
N LYS A 143 31.67 0.28 4.96
CA LYS A 143 32.93 0.27 4.19
C LYS A 143 33.87 -0.90 4.51
N ASP A 144 33.96 -1.28 5.78
CA ASP A 144 34.84 -2.36 6.25
C ASP A 144 34.28 -3.77 6.00
N LYS A 145 33.05 -3.87 5.49
CA LYS A 145 32.33 -5.13 5.27
C LYS A 145 31.79 -5.29 3.86
N LEU A 146 32.03 -4.35 2.94
CA LEU A 146 31.41 -4.37 1.59
C LEU A 146 31.63 -5.71 0.88
N ARG A 147 32.85 -6.25 0.92
CA ARG A 147 33.23 -7.52 0.29
C ARG A 147 32.61 -8.77 0.95
N THR A 148 31.99 -8.63 2.12
CA THR A 148 31.38 -9.73 2.87
C THR A 148 29.88 -9.55 3.10
N LEU A 149 29.28 -8.47 2.59
CA LEU A 149 27.82 -8.29 2.62
C LEU A 149 27.11 -9.37 1.81
N TYR A 150 27.67 -9.69 0.64
CA TYR A 150 27.13 -10.65 -0.30
C TYR A 150 28.24 -11.48 -0.92
N THR A 151 27.90 -12.67 -1.39
CA THR A 151 28.72 -13.45 -2.31
C THR A 151 28.27 -13.22 -3.76
N GLU A 152 29.12 -13.57 -4.73
CA GLU A 152 28.74 -13.52 -6.15
C GLU A 152 27.49 -14.40 -6.44
N GLN A 153 27.35 -15.51 -5.72
CA GLN A 153 26.19 -16.38 -5.85
C GLN A 153 24.91 -15.74 -5.32
N ASP A 154 24.99 -14.93 -4.25
CA ASP A 154 23.84 -14.20 -3.73
C ASP A 154 23.34 -13.18 -4.76
N ILE A 155 24.26 -12.46 -5.41
CA ILE A 155 23.92 -11.48 -6.45
C ILE A 155 23.28 -12.16 -7.66
N GLU A 156 23.80 -13.29 -8.10
CA GLU A 156 23.20 -14.03 -9.22
C GLU A 156 21.82 -14.60 -8.85
N SER A 157 21.68 -15.17 -7.65
CA SER A 157 20.39 -15.67 -7.14
C SER A 157 19.36 -14.54 -7.00
N PHE A 158 19.80 -13.36 -6.58
CA PHE A 158 18.97 -12.16 -6.54
C PHE A 158 18.48 -11.76 -7.93
N MET A 159 19.35 -11.69 -8.93
CA MET A 159 18.96 -11.35 -10.30
C MET A 159 17.99 -12.37 -10.91
N GLN A 160 18.13 -13.65 -10.58
CA GLN A 160 17.18 -14.71 -10.98
C GLN A 160 15.83 -14.53 -10.29
N ARG A 161 15.81 -14.23 -8.99
CA ARG A 161 14.58 -13.88 -8.27
C ARG A 161 13.89 -12.66 -8.89
N MET A 162 14.65 -11.63 -9.28
CA MET A 162 14.08 -10.46 -9.93
C MET A 162 13.46 -10.79 -11.30
N ALA A 163 14.07 -11.69 -12.07
CA ALA A 163 13.50 -12.16 -13.34
C ALA A 163 12.19 -12.94 -13.17
N LEU A 164 11.99 -13.59 -12.01
CA LEU A 164 10.70 -14.22 -11.68
C LEU A 164 9.64 -13.20 -11.28
N TRP A 165 10.03 -12.12 -10.59
CA TRP A 165 9.11 -11.04 -10.21
C TRP A 165 8.75 -10.12 -11.37
N PHE A 166 9.68 -9.91 -12.30
CA PHE A 166 9.52 -9.07 -13.48
C PHE A 166 9.88 -9.84 -14.76
N PRO A 167 8.99 -10.71 -15.23
CA PRO A 167 9.25 -11.50 -16.42
C PRO A 167 9.35 -10.63 -17.67
N ASP A 168 10.12 -11.08 -18.66
CA ASP A 168 10.39 -10.36 -19.92
C ASP A 168 9.20 -10.30 -20.91
N SER A 169 8.05 -10.88 -20.57
CA SER A 169 6.90 -10.98 -21.46
C SER A 169 5.60 -11.10 -20.67
N ILE A 170 4.53 -10.56 -21.24
CA ILE A 170 3.21 -10.55 -20.63
C ILE A 170 2.65 -11.97 -20.41
N ASP A 171 2.99 -12.93 -21.28
CA ASP A 171 2.50 -14.31 -21.19
C ASP A 171 3.08 -15.08 -19.99
N LYS A 172 4.16 -14.57 -19.38
CA LYS A 172 4.80 -15.14 -18.20
C LYS A 172 4.36 -14.46 -16.90
N GLU A 173 3.57 -13.39 -16.99
CA GLU A 173 3.08 -12.67 -15.82
C GLU A 173 2.04 -13.49 -15.08
N SER A 174 2.04 -13.37 -13.75
CA SER A 174 0.95 -13.93 -12.96
C SER A 174 -0.33 -13.12 -13.15
N THR A 175 -1.49 -13.78 -13.07
CA THR A 175 -2.80 -13.10 -13.11
C THR A 175 -2.90 -12.03 -12.02
N ASP A 176 -2.33 -12.30 -10.83
CA ASP A 176 -2.32 -11.36 -9.71
C ASP A 176 -1.49 -10.09 -9.99
N SER A 177 -0.32 -10.24 -10.61
CA SER A 177 0.53 -9.12 -11.03
C SER A 177 -0.16 -8.24 -12.07
N LEU A 178 -0.81 -8.86 -13.06
CA LEU A 178 -1.58 -8.12 -14.07
C LEU A 178 -2.78 -7.40 -13.44
N LEU A 179 -3.47 -8.05 -12.50
CA LEU A 179 -4.61 -7.45 -11.79
C LEU A 179 -4.18 -6.24 -10.97
N SER A 180 -3.07 -6.36 -10.23
CA SER A 180 -2.51 -5.23 -9.47
C SER A 180 -2.25 -4.02 -10.35
N ARG A 181 -1.65 -4.23 -11.54
CA ARG A 181 -1.39 -3.14 -12.50
C ARG A 181 -2.67 -2.55 -13.08
N ALA A 182 -3.67 -3.38 -13.36
CA ALA A 182 -4.97 -2.89 -13.82
C ALA A 182 -5.63 -1.99 -12.76
N ILE A 183 -5.55 -2.36 -11.49
CA ILE A 183 -6.03 -1.55 -10.35
C ILE A 183 -5.25 -0.22 -10.26
N ASP A 184 -3.92 -0.29 -10.28
CA ASP A 184 -3.03 0.87 -10.21
C ASP A 184 -3.31 1.89 -11.33
N PHE A 185 -3.56 1.39 -12.55
CA PHE A 185 -3.89 2.21 -13.71
C PHE A 185 -5.39 2.51 -13.86
N LYS A 186 -6.21 2.13 -12.87
CA LYS A 186 -7.66 2.39 -12.85
C LYS A 186 -8.38 1.86 -14.09
N ASP A 187 -7.96 0.69 -14.54
CA ASP A 187 -8.55 -0.03 -15.66
C ASP A 187 -9.60 -1.03 -15.16
N ASP A 188 -10.74 -0.50 -14.71
CA ASP A 188 -11.78 -1.28 -14.01
C ASP A 188 -12.30 -2.48 -14.82
N GLU A 189 -12.38 -2.34 -16.16
CA GLU A 189 -12.81 -3.42 -17.06
C GLU A 189 -11.81 -4.59 -17.05
N GLU A 190 -10.53 -4.28 -17.19
CA GLU A 190 -9.47 -5.28 -17.21
C GLU A 190 -9.26 -5.89 -15.82
N ALA A 191 -9.36 -5.08 -14.75
CA ALA A 191 -9.30 -5.56 -13.37
C ALA A 191 -10.44 -6.55 -13.09
N ALA A 192 -11.66 -6.27 -13.53
CA ALA A 192 -12.79 -7.19 -13.40
C ALA A 192 -12.58 -8.51 -14.18
N ARG A 193 -12.04 -8.42 -15.41
CA ARG A 193 -11.72 -9.59 -16.23
C ARG A 193 -10.65 -10.48 -15.58
N LEU A 194 -9.56 -9.88 -15.12
CA LEU A 194 -8.45 -10.59 -14.48
C LEU A 194 -8.85 -11.18 -13.13
N PHE A 195 -9.68 -10.48 -12.35
CA PHE A 195 -10.24 -11.02 -11.11
C PHE A 195 -11.07 -12.29 -11.37
N ALA A 196 -11.91 -12.32 -12.42
CA ALA A 196 -12.69 -13.51 -12.76
C ALA A 196 -11.82 -14.72 -13.14
N ILE A 197 -10.63 -14.48 -13.72
CA ILE A 197 -9.63 -15.53 -14.01
C ILE A 197 -8.97 -15.99 -12.71
N LEU A 198 -8.52 -15.04 -11.88
CA LEU A 198 -7.89 -15.33 -10.58
C LEU A 198 -8.82 -16.14 -9.67
N GLU A 199 -10.13 -15.86 -9.71
CA GLU A 199 -11.12 -16.58 -8.93
C GLU A 199 -11.23 -18.08 -9.29
N GLN A 200 -10.91 -18.43 -10.54
CA GLN A 200 -10.94 -19.80 -11.06
C GLN A 200 -9.61 -20.53 -10.87
N ASP A 201 -8.55 -19.82 -10.44
CA ASP A 201 -7.24 -20.38 -10.22
C ASP A 201 -7.24 -21.25 -8.94
N ALA A 202 -6.89 -22.52 -9.09
CA ALA A 202 -6.84 -23.47 -7.99
C ALA A 202 -5.70 -23.19 -7.01
N GLU A 203 -4.66 -22.45 -7.42
CA GLU A 203 -3.53 -22.09 -6.58
C GLU A 203 -3.75 -20.79 -5.79
N ALA A 204 -4.75 -19.98 -6.18
CA ALA A 204 -5.04 -18.73 -5.51
C ALA A 204 -5.63 -18.96 -4.10
N SER A 205 -5.01 -18.35 -3.09
CA SER A 205 -5.50 -18.45 -1.72
C SER A 205 -6.79 -17.65 -1.53
N THR A 206 -7.69 -18.14 -0.67
CA THR A 206 -8.92 -17.40 -0.25
C THR A 206 -8.60 -15.98 0.21
N THR A 207 -7.49 -15.80 0.94
CA THR A 207 -7.03 -14.50 1.41
C THR A 207 -6.66 -13.57 0.28
N THR A 208 -5.95 -14.06 -0.75
CA THR A 208 -5.60 -13.30 -1.95
C THR A 208 -6.87 -12.83 -2.66
N ILE A 209 -7.82 -13.75 -2.91
CA ILE A 209 -9.07 -13.42 -3.61
C ILE A 209 -9.90 -12.40 -2.82
N TYR A 210 -9.95 -12.51 -1.49
CA TYR A 210 -10.60 -11.53 -0.62
C TYR A 210 -10.03 -10.12 -0.81
N TYR A 211 -8.71 -9.94 -0.70
CA TYR A 211 -8.09 -8.63 -0.82
C TYR A 211 -8.28 -8.04 -2.23
N ARG A 212 -8.09 -8.86 -3.27
CA ARG A 212 -8.30 -8.41 -4.65
C ARG A 212 -9.75 -8.01 -4.93
N ALA A 213 -10.72 -8.76 -4.42
CA ALA A 213 -12.14 -8.40 -4.52
C ALA A 213 -12.44 -7.04 -3.85
N LYS A 214 -11.83 -6.80 -2.69
CA LYS A 214 -11.97 -5.53 -1.96
C LYS A 214 -11.35 -4.35 -2.72
N GLU A 215 -10.17 -4.53 -3.32
CA GLU A 215 -9.46 -3.48 -4.07
C GLU A 215 -10.22 -3.03 -5.32
N ILE A 216 -10.86 -3.96 -6.04
CA ILE A 216 -11.69 -3.64 -7.21
C ILE A 216 -13.11 -3.16 -6.83
N GLY A 217 -13.43 -3.02 -5.54
CA GLY A 217 -14.75 -2.62 -5.07
C GLY A 217 -15.84 -3.68 -5.20
N ASN A 218 -15.49 -4.95 -5.46
CA ASN A 218 -16.44 -6.06 -5.48
C ASN A 218 -16.68 -6.58 -4.05
N TYR A 219 -17.38 -5.78 -3.25
CA TYR A 219 -17.59 -6.05 -1.84
C TYR A 219 -18.42 -7.30 -1.58
N GLU A 220 -19.35 -7.66 -2.47
CA GLU A 220 -20.12 -8.91 -2.36
C GLU A 220 -19.22 -10.14 -2.36
N LYS A 221 -18.25 -10.20 -3.29
CA LYS A 221 -17.26 -11.27 -3.35
C LYS A 221 -16.29 -11.22 -2.17
N ALA A 222 -15.84 -10.03 -1.78
CA ALA A 222 -14.99 -9.88 -0.61
C ALA A 222 -15.67 -10.42 0.67
N ILE A 223 -16.96 -10.11 0.87
CA ILE A 223 -17.78 -10.64 1.97
C ILE A 223 -17.88 -12.17 1.89
N TYR A 224 -18.16 -12.72 0.70
CA TYR A 224 -18.27 -14.16 0.50
C TYR A 224 -17.00 -14.91 0.93
N TYR A 225 -15.82 -14.45 0.50
CA TYR A 225 -14.55 -15.08 0.86
C TYR A 225 -14.19 -14.88 2.33
N LYS A 226 -14.51 -13.72 2.91
CA LYS A 226 -14.30 -13.49 4.34
C LYS A 226 -15.24 -14.34 5.21
N GLN A 227 -16.46 -14.61 4.76
CA GLN A 227 -17.38 -15.52 5.44
C GLN A 227 -16.87 -16.96 5.43
N LYS A 228 -16.29 -17.44 4.32
CA LYS A 228 -15.64 -18.76 4.27
C LYS A 228 -14.47 -18.87 5.25
N GLU A 229 -13.68 -17.81 5.38
CA GLU A 229 -12.59 -17.76 6.36
C GLU A 229 -13.16 -17.86 7.78
N LEU A 230 -14.22 -17.09 8.09
CA LEU A 230 -14.88 -17.10 9.39
C LEU A 230 -15.34 -18.49 9.83
N ASP A 231 -15.85 -19.32 8.90
CA ASP A 231 -16.30 -20.69 9.19
C ASP A 231 -15.18 -21.62 9.70
N SER A 232 -13.92 -21.24 9.50
CA SER A 232 -12.73 -22.00 9.93
C SER A 232 -12.09 -21.49 11.23
N ILE A 233 -12.52 -20.33 11.74
CA ILE A 233 -11.92 -19.70 12.93
C ILE A 233 -12.63 -20.20 14.18
N ASN A 234 -11.84 -20.64 15.17
CA ASN A 234 -12.36 -21.10 16.47
C ASN A 234 -12.08 -20.10 17.61
N ASP A 235 -11.09 -19.23 17.46
CA ASP A 235 -10.74 -18.24 18.49
C ASP A 235 -11.76 -17.07 18.48
N PRO A 236 -12.45 -16.77 19.61
CA PRO A 236 -13.46 -15.73 19.66
C PRO A 236 -12.96 -14.33 19.27
N ARG A 237 -11.70 -14.02 19.55
CA ARG A 237 -11.10 -12.72 19.19
C ARG A 237 -10.91 -12.63 17.69
N ASP A 238 -10.36 -13.66 17.07
CA ASP A 238 -10.15 -13.71 15.62
C ASP A 238 -11.50 -13.75 14.86
N MET A 239 -12.50 -14.46 15.38
CA MET A 239 -13.88 -14.43 14.85
C MET A 239 -14.47 -13.02 14.90
N ALA A 240 -14.31 -12.32 16.02
CA ALA A 240 -14.79 -10.94 16.17
C ALA A 240 -14.07 -9.98 15.21
N SER A 241 -12.78 -10.20 14.94
CA SER A 241 -12.02 -9.47 13.93
C SER A 241 -12.53 -9.72 12.51
N ALA A 242 -12.80 -10.99 12.15
CA ALA A 242 -13.34 -11.32 10.84
C ALA A 242 -14.76 -10.77 10.63
N LEU A 243 -15.61 -10.78 11.67
CA LEU A 243 -16.93 -10.15 11.65
C LEU A 243 -16.82 -8.62 11.48
N LEU A 244 -15.83 -7.98 12.10
CA LEU A 244 -15.53 -6.57 11.88
C LEU A 244 -15.22 -6.29 10.41
N ASP A 245 -14.32 -7.05 9.80
CA ASP A 245 -13.99 -6.91 8.37
C ASP A 245 -15.24 -7.04 7.49
N ILE A 246 -16.11 -8.04 7.75
CA ILE A 246 -17.37 -8.24 7.01
C ILE A 246 -18.29 -7.03 7.15
N THR A 247 -18.44 -6.49 8.36
CA THR A 247 -19.28 -5.32 8.59
C THR A 247 -18.73 -4.08 7.90
N GLU A 248 -17.42 -3.84 7.92
CA GLU A 248 -16.81 -2.74 7.18
C GLU A 248 -17.08 -2.85 5.68
N LEU A 249 -16.98 -4.05 5.10
CA LEU A 249 -17.33 -4.29 3.69
C LEU A 249 -18.80 -4.02 3.41
N ARG A 250 -19.72 -4.44 4.29
CA ARG A 250 -21.16 -4.15 4.15
C ARG A 250 -21.45 -2.65 4.21
N VAL A 251 -20.77 -1.93 5.11
CA VAL A 251 -20.83 -0.46 5.16
C VAL A 251 -20.31 0.18 3.86
N MET A 252 -19.20 -0.33 3.29
CA MET A 252 -18.68 0.14 2.00
C MET A 252 -19.65 -0.16 0.83
N ASN A 253 -20.36 -1.28 0.89
CA ASN A 253 -21.41 -1.64 -0.07
C ASN A 253 -22.74 -0.89 0.14
N ASN A 254 -22.84 -0.08 1.21
CA ASN A 254 -24.06 0.59 1.67
C ASN A 254 -25.18 -0.34 2.19
N ASP A 255 -24.85 -1.58 2.53
CA ASP A 255 -25.79 -2.56 3.11
C ASP A 255 -25.86 -2.39 4.63
N TYR A 256 -26.41 -1.25 5.10
CA TYR A 256 -26.33 -0.88 6.51
C TYR A 256 -27.19 -1.75 7.44
N ALA A 257 -28.27 -2.36 6.95
CA ALA A 257 -29.09 -3.26 7.76
C ALA A 257 -28.36 -4.58 8.01
N GLU A 258 -27.77 -5.13 6.97
CA GLU A 258 -26.92 -6.31 6.97
C GLU A 258 -25.66 -6.06 7.83
N ALA A 259 -25.07 -4.87 7.74
CA ALA A 259 -23.94 -4.45 8.57
C ALA A 259 -24.32 -4.45 10.07
N TYR A 260 -25.53 -3.96 10.39
CA TYR A 260 -26.06 -3.98 11.75
C TYR A 260 -26.19 -5.41 12.28
N GLU A 261 -26.80 -6.31 11.50
CA GLU A 261 -26.98 -7.71 11.88
C GLU A 261 -25.64 -8.41 12.14
N THR A 262 -24.65 -8.22 11.27
CA THR A 262 -23.29 -8.77 11.47
C THR A 262 -22.64 -8.19 12.72
N ALA A 263 -22.78 -6.88 12.97
CA ALA A 263 -22.23 -6.22 14.15
C ALA A 263 -22.79 -6.75 15.47
N GLN A 264 -24.06 -7.20 15.49
CA GLN A 264 -24.64 -7.83 16.67
C GLN A 264 -23.99 -9.17 17.02
N LEU A 265 -23.42 -9.88 16.04
CA LEU A 265 -22.77 -11.16 16.26
C LEU A 265 -21.47 -11.01 17.06
N TRP A 266 -20.62 -10.01 16.74
CA TRP A 266 -19.40 -9.82 17.52
C TRP A 266 -19.71 -9.37 18.94
N GLU A 267 -20.82 -8.65 19.18
CA GLU A 267 -21.19 -8.18 20.51
C GLU A 267 -21.36 -9.35 21.50
N GLN A 268 -21.88 -10.47 21.00
CA GLN A 268 -22.02 -11.72 21.76
C GLN A 268 -20.68 -12.39 22.06
N LEU A 269 -19.64 -12.13 21.26
CA LEU A 269 -18.29 -12.67 21.44
C LEU A 269 -17.47 -11.85 22.43
N LEU A 270 -17.75 -10.55 22.57
CA LEU A 270 -16.95 -9.63 23.41
C LEU A 270 -16.94 -9.99 24.91
N SER A 271 -17.88 -10.81 25.39
CA SER A 271 -17.85 -11.31 26.77
C SER A 271 -16.86 -12.45 27.00
N GLN A 272 -16.28 -13.00 25.93
CA GLN A 272 -15.38 -14.15 25.98
C GLN A 272 -13.91 -13.74 26.07
N PHE A 273 -13.60 -12.46 25.87
CA PHE A 273 -12.25 -11.91 25.94
C PHE A 273 -12.28 -10.40 26.23
N ASP A 274 -11.31 -9.88 27.00
CA ASP A 274 -11.27 -8.46 27.37
C ASP A 274 -10.26 -7.63 26.58
N SER A 275 -9.37 -8.28 25.82
CA SER A 275 -8.25 -7.62 25.13
C SER A 275 -8.71 -6.60 24.06
N TRP A 276 -9.97 -6.65 23.61
CA TRP A 276 -10.54 -5.64 22.69
C TRP A 276 -10.54 -4.22 23.28
N GLN A 277 -10.57 -4.08 24.61
CA GLN A 277 -10.60 -2.78 25.29
C GLN A 277 -9.27 -2.03 25.13
N GLU A 278 -8.16 -2.77 25.10
CA GLU A 278 -6.81 -2.22 25.06
C GLU A 278 -6.19 -2.25 23.66
N THR A 279 -6.66 -3.15 22.80
CA THR A 279 -6.17 -3.30 21.41
C THR A 279 -6.87 -2.34 20.44
N GLY A 280 -6.42 -2.34 19.17
CA GLY A 280 -7.07 -1.61 18.08
C GLY A 280 -8.49 -2.06 17.78
N LEU A 281 -8.82 -3.31 18.11
CA LEU A 281 -10.07 -3.97 17.72
C LEU A 281 -11.32 -3.23 18.23
N GLY A 282 -11.38 -2.92 19.53
CA GLY A 282 -12.53 -2.21 20.09
C GLY A 282 -12.72 -0.80 19.53
N ARG A 283 -11.63 -0.14 19.15
CA ARG A 283 -11.70 1.19 18.51
C ARG A 283 -12.31 1.08 17.11
N SER A 284 -11.90 0.09 16.33
CA SER A 284 -12.45 -0.13 14.98
C SER A 284 -13.92 -0.57 15.02
N MET A 285 -14.30 -1.46 15.93
CA MET A 285 -15.72 -1.82 16.14
C MET A 285 -16.57 -0.62 16.55
N CYS A 286 -16.02 0.28 17.37
CA CYS A 286 -16.70 1.53 17.73
C CYS A 286 -16.88 2.45 16.51
N GLU A 287 -15.88 2.54 15.63
CA GLU A 287 -16.04 3.26 14.37
C GLU A 287 -17.12 2.65 13.49
N ALA A 288 -17.12 1.31 13.34
CA ALA A 288 -18.11 0.59 12.54
C ALA A 288 -19.54 0.86 13.05
N TRP A 289 -19.77 0.84 14.38
CA TRP A 289 -21.06 1.22 14.95
C TRP A 289 -21.52 2.63 14.56
N PHE A 290 -20.60 3.60 14.55
CA PHE A 290 -20.93 4.96 14.14
C PHE A 290 -21.15 5.09 12.64
N ASP A 291 -20.42 4.34 11.81
CA ASP A 291 -20.65 4.33 10.36
C ASP A 291 -22.03 3.74 10.01
N ILE A 292 -22.40 2.63 10.65
CA ILE A 292 -23.75 2.04 10.54
C ILE A 292 -24.82 3.03 11.01
N CYS A 293 -24.61 3.70 12.15
CA CYS A 293 -25.54 4.71 12.66
C CYS A 293 -25.79 5.83 11.64
N LEU A 294 -24.73 6.35 11.02
CA LEU A 294 -24.84 7.41 10.01
C LEU A 294 -25.54 6.91 8.74
N GLY A 295 -25.22 5.70 8.28
CA GLY A 295 -25.88 5.06 7.14
C GLY A 295 -27.38 4.87 7.37
N LEU A 296 -27.76 4.19 8.45
CA LEU A 296 -29.16 3.96 8.81
C LEU A 296 -29.94 5.25 9.05
N SER A 297 -29.30 6.30 9.56
CA SER A 297 -29.94 7.61 9.72
C SER A 297 -30.27 8.25 8.36
N LYS A 298 -29.42 8.09 7.34
CA LYS A 298 -29.71 8.54 5.97
C LYS A 298 -30.88 7.75 5.38
N GLU A 299 -30.99 6.46 5.68
CA GLU A 299 -32.13 5.61 5.32
C GLU A 299 -33.39 5.84 6.17
N GLN A 300 -33.38 6.80 7.10
CA GLN A 300 -34.49 7.11 8.00
C GLN A 300 -34.86 5.97 8.99
N LYS A 301 -33.97 4.99 9.20
CA LYS A 301 -34.11 3.90 10.18
C LYS A 301 -33.64 4.34 11.57
N MET A 302 -34.30 5.36 12.13
CA MET A 302 -33.84 6.09 13.32
C MET A 302 -33.75 5.24 14.60
N THR A 303 -34.63 4.24 14.78
CA THR A 303 -34.60 3.37 15.96
C THR A 303 -33.31 2.53 15.99
N THR A 304 -32.98 1.89 14.88
CA THR A 304 -31.77 1.07 14.75
C THR A 304 -30.51 1.93 14.76
N ALA A 305 -30.54 3.10 14.12
CA ALA A 305 -29.45 4.06 14.20
C ALA A 305 -29.16 4.49 15.65
N LEU A 306 -30.20 4.73 16.46
CA LEU A 306 -30.03 5.06 17.87
C LEU A 306 -29.38 3.91 18.66
N LEU A 307 -29.75 2.65 18.39
CA LEU A 307 -29.11 1.50 19.04
C LEU A 307 -27.62 1.42 18.69
N CYS A 308 -27.27 1.59 17.42
CA CYS A 308 -25.86 1.62 16.97
C CYS A 308 -25.08 2.72 17.68
N TYR A 309 -25.67 3.91 17.82
CA TYR A 309 -25.05 5.02 18.54
C TYR A 309 -24.80 4.70 20.02
N GLU A 310 -25.77 4.13 20.72
CA GLU A 310 -25.59 3.78 22.14
C GLU A 310 -24.57 2.64 22.31
N ASN A 311 -24.53 1.65 21.39
CA ASN A 311 -23.51 0.60 21.37
C ASN A 311 -22.09 1.18 21.15
N GLY A 312 -21.93 2.05 20.15
CA GLY A 312 -20.66 2.75 19.90
C GLY A 312 -20.24 3.60 21.11
N LYS A 313 -21.17 4.29 21.75
CA LYS A 313 -20.92 5.11 22.95
C LYS A 313 -20.60 4.27 24.19
N TRP A 314 -21.19 3.10 24.36
CA TRP A 314 -20.80 2.17 25.42
C TRP A 314 -19.37 1.68 25.18
N MET A 315 -19.04 1.30 23.95
CA MET A 315 -17.72 0.77 23.60
C MET A 315 -16.62 1.83 23.75
N ILE A 316 -16.84 3.07 23.28
CA ILE A 316 -15.86 4.15 23.40
C ILE A 316 -15.51 4.48 24.85
N SER A 317 -16.43 4.21 25.79
CA SER A 317 -16.20 4.42 27.23
C SER A 317 -15.30 3.37 27.87
N ARG A 318 -15.14 2.21 27.21
CA ARG A 318 -14.34 1.06 27.66
C ARG A 318 -13.04 0.88 26.88
N THR A 319 -12.94 1.47 25.69
CA THR A 319 -11.70 1.41 24.89
C THR A 319 -10.70 2.48 25.30
N ASN A 320 -9.42 2.11 25.31
CA ASN A 320 -8.33 3.05 25.52
C ASN A 320 -8.08 3.90 24.27
N ALA A 321 -7.84 5.20 24.49
CA ALA A 321 -7.38 6.19 23.51
C ALA A 321 -8.29 6.42 22.28
N CYS A 322 -9.21 7.39 22.36
CA CYS A 322 -9.95 7.88 21.20
C CYS A 322 -9.04 8.75 20.31
N TYR A 323 -9.07 8.51 19.00
CA TYR A 323 -8.35 9.30 18.00
C TYR A 323 -9.31 10.22 17.24
N LEU A 324 -8.75 11.09 16.40
CA LEU A 324 -9.48 12.19 15.80
C LEU A 324 -10.67 11.75 14.93
N ASN A 325 -10.52 10.67 14.15
CA ASN A 325 -11.57 10.22 13.23
C ASN A 325 -12.76 9.60 13.98
N LEU A 326 -12.50 8.68 14.91
CA LEU A 326 -13.52 8.13 15.82
C LEU A 326 -14.34 9.24 16.50
N LEU A 327 -13.68 10.26 17.03
CA LEU A 327 -14.36 11.40 17.67
C LEU A 327 -15.20 12.24 16.69
N LYS A 328 -14.79 12.34 15.42
CA LYS A 328 -15.58 13.04 14.38
C LYS A 328 -16.85 12.25 14.07
N LYS A 329 -16.73 10.93 13.90
CA LYS A 329 -17.87 10.03 13.65
C LYS A 329 -18.87 10.07 14.81
N ALA A 330 -18.38 9.98 16.06
CA ALA A 330 -19.22 10.09 17.25
C ALA A 330 -19.96 11.44 17.33
N TYR A 331 -19.27 12.55 17.03
CA TYR A 331 -19.88 13.88 16.96
C TYR A 331 -20.95 13.96 15.86
N ALA A 332 -20.65 13.47 14.65
CA ALA A 332 -21.61 13.46 13.54
C ALA A 332 -22.88 12.65 13.88
N CYS A 333 -22.74 11.48 14.51
CA CYS A 333 -23.89 10.69 14.98
C CYS A 333 -24.73 11.48 15.99
N SER A 334 -24.06 12.16 16.94
CA SER A 334 -24.76 12.98 17.95
C SER A 334 -25.51 14.16 17.35
N GLU A 335 -25.03 14.73 16.23
CA GLU A 335 -25.73 15.78 15.49
C GLU A 335 -26.98 15.24 14.79
N VAL A 336 -26.83 14.15 14.04
CA VAL A 336 -27.92 13.53 13.29
C VAL A 336 -29.04 13.06 14.23
N LEU A 337 -28.69 12.48 15.39
CA LEU A 337 -29.63 12.04 16.41
C LEU A 337 -30.06 13.16 17.39
N GLN A 338 -29.63 14.40 17.17
CA GLN A 338 -29.95 15.59 17.98
C GLN A 338 -29.62 15.46 19.49
N LYS A 339 -28.56 14.72 19.84
CA LYS A 339 -28.10 14.49 21.22
C LYS A 339 -27.26 15.67 21.72
N LYS A 340 -27.92 16.79 22.06
CA LYS A 340 -27.26 18.07 22.44
C LYS A 340 -26.16 17.96 23.52
N LYS A 341 -26.32 17.10 24.53
CA LYS A 341 -25.31 16.90 25.59
C LYS A 341 -24.04 16.26 25.01
N ASP A 342 -24.22 15.23 24.20
CA ASP A 342 -23.12 14.45 23.61
C ASP A 342 -22.39 15.26 22.52
N MET A 343 -23.13 16.06 21.74
CA MET A 343 -22.54 17.02 20.79
C MET A 343 -21.52 17.94 21.48
N ARG A 344 -21.88 18.51 22.64
CA ARG A 344 -20.98 19.38 23.41
C ARG A 344 -19.76 18.61 23.90
N PHE A 345 -19.97 17.39 24.41
CA PHE A 345 -18.91 16.53 24.91
C PHE A 345 -17.89 16.16 23.81
N TYR A 346 -18.35 15.63 22.68
CA TYR A 346 -17.46 15.22 21.58
C TYR A 346 -16.80 16.41 20.89
N LYS A 347 -17.48 17.56 20.77
CA LYS A 347 -16.87 18.80 20.28
C LYS A 347 -15.68 19.23 21.14
N MET A 348 -15.81 19.17 22.46
CA MET A 348 -14.71 19.47 23.37
C MET A 348 -13.54 18.48 23.20
N LYS A 349 -13.83 17.17 23.12
CA LYS A 349 -12.81 16.12 22.90
C LYS A 349 -12.07 16.31 21.58
N LEU A 350 -12.78 16.63 20.49
CA LEU A 350 -12.21 16.93 19.18
C LEU A 350 -11.20 18.09 19.23
N VAL A 351 -11.55 19.19 19.90
CA VAL A 351 -10.64 20.34 20.06
C VAL A 351 -9.39 19.94 20.84
N LYS A 352 -9.54 19.14 21.91
CA LYS A 352 -8.40 18.66 22.71
C LYS A 352 -7.46 17.79 21.88
N GLU A 353 -7.98 16.86 21.09
CA GLU A 353 -7.17 15.96 20.27
C GLU A 353 -6.47 16.70 19.12
N LYS A 354 -7.16 17.63 18.45
CA LYS A 354 -6.53 18.50 17.43
C LYS A 354 -5.35 19.29 18.01
N LYS A 355 -5.51 19.85 19.22
CA LYS A 355 -4.41 20.57 19.91
C LYS A 355 -3.23 19.64 20.21
N LYS A 356 -3.49 18.39 20.61
CA LYS A 356 -2.44 17.39 20.87
C LYS A 356 -1.67 17.07 19.58
N ILE A 357 -2.36 16.78 18.48
CA ILE A 357 -1.75 16.51 17.17
C ILE A 357 -0.90 17.70 16.70
N ASN A 358 -1.42 18.92 16.81
CA ASN A 358 -0.68 20.13 16.42
C ASN A 358 0.57 20.38 17.27
N ARG A 359 0.59 19.92 18.53
CA ARG A 359 1.80 19.99 19.37
C ARG A 359 2.85 18.98 18.94
N ILE A 360 2.42 17.79 18.51
CA ILE A 360 3.33 16.75 18.01
C ILE A 360 3.96 17.19 16.69
N LYS A 361 3.17 17.73 15.76
CA LYS A 361 3.67 18.24 14.45
C LYS A 361 4.65 19.43 14.55
N ARG A 362 4.75 20.08 15.71
CA ARG A 362 5.63 21.24 15.96
C ARG A 362 6.91 20.86 16.72
N ARG A 363 7.01 19.60 17.14
CA ARG A 363 8.24 19.00 17.65
C ARG A 363 8.89 18.26 16.51
#